data_AF-A0A5P8VT60-F1
#
_entry.id   AF-A0A5P8VT60-F1
#
_cell.length_a   1.000
_cell.length_b   1.000
_cell.length_c   1.000
_cell.angle_alpha   90.00
_cell.angle_beta   90.00
_cell.angle_gamma   90.00
#
_symmetry.space_group_name_H-M   'P 1'
#
loop_
_entity.id
_entity.type
_entity.pdbx_description
1 polymer ?
#
loop_
_entity_poly.entity_id
_entity_poly.type
_entity_poly.pdbx_seq_one_letter_code
_entity_poly.pdbx_strand_id
1 'polypeptide(L)'
;MVKLGKVYGNRMVDVAVTNQKLCDRALRILQDLTGLSREAAGFLLERSGKWVKLALLMHWTGLEKDEGDRLLSEHQSNLRAAVISYQNPKKP
;
A
#
# COMPACT_ATOMS: atom_id res chain seq x y z
N MET A 1 4.61 -15.67 -13.06
CA MET A 1 4.38 -14.40 -13.78
C MET A 1 4.28 -13.26 -12.78
N VAL A 2 5.38 -12.55 -12.51
CA VAL A 2 5.41 -11.44 -11.55
C VAL A 2 4.81 -10.21 -12.24
N LYS A 3 3.50 -9.98 -12.06
CA LYS A 3 2.85 -8.75 -12.56
C LYS A 3 3.39 -7.55 -11.77
N LEU A 4 4.05 -6.63 -12.49
CA LEU A 4 4.50 -5.33 -11.99
C LEU A 4 3.36 -4.67 -11.19
N GLY A 5 3.64 -4.30 -9.93
CA GLY A 5 2.69 -3.59 -9.07
C GLY A 5 1.86 -4.44 -8.09
N LYS A 6 1.80 -5.77 -8.26
CA LYS A 6 1.11 -6.68 -7.31
C LYS A 6 2.01 -7.25 -6.22
N VAL A 7 3.32 -7.17 -6.44
CA VAL A 7 4.36 -7.66 -5.54
C VAL A 7 5.30 -6.51 -5.24
N TYR A 8 5.61 -6.30 -3.96
CA TYR A 8 6.65 -5.40 -3.50
C TYR A 8 7.76 -6.24 -2.87
N GLY A 9 8.96 -6.21 -3.46
CA GLY A 9 10.02 -7.16 -3.14
C GLY A 9 9.59 -8.60 -3.43
N ASN A 10 9.53 -9.44 -2.40
CA ASN A 10 9.06 -10.83 -2.45
C ASN A 10 7.63 -11.02 -1.88
N ARG A 11 6.94 -9.93 -1.51
CA ARG A 11 5.63 -9.99 -0.83
C ARG A 11 4.50 -9.55 -1.75
N MET A 12 3.43 -10.33 -1.79
CA MET A 12 2.20 -9.98 -2.49
C MET A 12 1.46 -8.89 -1.70
N VAL A 13 1.35 -7.70 -2.29
CA VAL A 13 0.69 -6.53 -1.67
C VAL A 13 -0.73 -6.30 -2.18
N ASP A 14 -1.16 -7.08 -3.18
CA ASP A 14 -2.52 -7.07 -3.75
C ASP A 14 -3.50 -7.91 -2.90
N VAL A 15 -3.66 -7.56 -1.63
CA VAL A 15 -4.49 -8.30 -0.67
C VAL A 15 -5.63 -7.41 -0.19
N ALA A 16 -6.87 -7.80 -0.53
CA ALA A 16 -8.09 -7.24 0.03
C ALA A 16 -8.49 -8.01 1.29
N VAL A 17 -8.67 -7.29 2.40
CA VAL A 17 -9.04 -7.92 3.67
C VAL A 17 -10.55 -8.16 3.71
N THR A 18 -10.94 -9.38 3.33
CA THR A 18 -12.33 -9.83 3.37
C THR A 18 -12.65 -10.75 4.54
N ASN A 19 -11.62 -11.27 5.24
CA ASN A 19 -11.77 -12.12 6.41
C ASN A 19 -10.64 -11.88 7.42
N GLN A 20 -10.77 -12.47 8.61
CA GLN A 20 -9.81 -12.26 9.69
C GLN A 20 -8.40 -12.79 9.37
N LYS A 21 -8.30 -13.93 8.66
CA LYS A 21 -7.00 -14.49 8.23
C LYS A 21 -6.26 -13.54 7.27
N LEU A 22 -6.98 -12.90 6.36
CA LEU A 22 -6.43 -11.91 5.44
C LEU A 22 -6.10 -10.61 6.17
N CYS A 23 -6.84 -10.25 7.22
CA CYS A 23 -6.52 -9.13 8.09
C CYS A 23 -5.18 -9.33 8.79
N ASP A 24 -4.98 -10.48 9.44
CA ASP A 24 -3.70 -10.79 10.09
C ASP A 24 -2.53 -10.82 9.10
N ARG A 25 -2.77 -11.35 7.89
CA ARG A 25 -1.78 -11.31 6.81
C ARG A 25 -1.45 -9.88 6.37
N ALA A 26 -2.46 -9.03 6.20
CA ALA A 26 -2.31 -7.64 5.84
C ALA A 26 -1.50 -6.88 6.90
N LEU A 27 -1.85 -7.04 8.18
CA LEU A 27 -1.12 -6.44 9.29
C LEU A 27 0.34 -6.88 9.34
N ARG A 28 0.63 -8.16 9.10
CA ARG A 28 2.03 -8.65 9.01
C ARG A 28 2.79 -8.02 7.86
N ILE A 29 2.18 -7.92 6.68
CA ILE A 29 2.82 -7.28 5.53
C ILE A 29 3.12 -5.80 5.82
N LEU A 30 2.17 -5.09 6.43
CA LEU A 30 2.35 -3.70 6.82
C LEU A 30 3.47 -3.55 7.84
N GLN A 31 3.46 -4.32 8.93
CA GLN A 31 4.54 -4.30 9.93
C GLN A 31 5.91 -4.59 9.30
N ASP A 32 6.00 -5.60 8.43
CA ASP A 32 7.26 -6.00 7.80
C ASP A 32 7.81 -4.96 6.81
N LEU A 33 6.94 -4.17 6.16
CA LEU A 33 7.34 -3.18 5.15
C LEU A 33 7.46 -1.75 5.69
N THR A 34 6.75 -1.44 6.78
CA THR A 34 6.71 -0.09 7.38
C THR A 34 7.42 -0.01 8.73
N GLY A 35 7.66 -1.13 9.39
CA GLY A 35 8.19 -1.17 10.76
C GLY A 35 7.20 -0.70 11.83
N LEU A 36 5.93 -0.45 11.47
CA LEU A 36 4.89 -0.01 12.41
C LEU A 36 4.52 -1.12 13.40
N SER A 37 3.94 -0.74 14.54
CA SER A 37 3.30 -1.69 15.46
C SER A 37 2.01 -2.26 14.86
N ARG A 38 1.52 -3.39 15.38
CA ARG A 38 0.25 -3.99 14.94
C ARG A 38 -0.92 -3.02 15.03
N GLU A 39 -0.97 -2.20 16.08
CA GLU A 39 -2.02 -1.19 16.28
C GLU A 39 -1.96 -0.10 15.21
N ALA A 40 -0.77 0.48 14.97
CA ALA A 40 -0.58 1.49 13.95
C ALA A 40 -0.84 0.94 12.53
N ALA A 41 -0.41 -0.30 12.26
CA ALA A 41 -0.73 -1.01 11.02
C ALA A 41 -2.24 -1.24 10.86
N GLY A 42 -2.96 -1.54 11.94
CA GLY A 42 -4.42 -1.67 11.96
C GLY A 42 -5.12 -0.37 11.61
N PHE A 43 -4.73 0.71 12.27
CA PHE A 43 -5.27 2.04 11.99
C PHE A 43 -5.03 2.47 10.53
N LEU A 44 -3.82 2.24 10.03
CA LEU A 44 -3.47 2.51 8.62
C LEU A 44 -4.29 1.65 7.65
N LEU A 45 -4.45 0.36 7.95
CA LEU A 45 -5.25 -0.58 7.16
C LEU A 45 -6.72 -0.15 7.11
N GLU A 46 -7.29 0.29 8.22
CA GLU A 46 -8.66 0.82 8.25
C GLU A 46 -8.80 2.11 7.47
N ARG A 47 -7.88 3.08 7.64
CA ARG A 47 -7.88 4.32 6.85
C ARG A 47 -7.76 4.07 5.35
N SER A 48 -6.99 3.07 4.95
CA SER A 48 -6.88 2.65 3.54
C SER A 48 -8.12 1.92 3.00
N GLY A 49 -9.16 1.68 3.82
CA GLY A 49 -10.31 0.90 3.38
C GLY A 49 -10.00 -0.59 3.21
N LYS A 50 -9.17 -1.17 4.09
CA LYS A 50 -8.84 -2.60 4.13
C LYS A 50 -8.02 -3.09 2.93
N TRP A 51 -7.16 -2.23 2.40
CA TRP A 51 -6.31 -2.50 1.23
C TRP A 51 -4.83 -2.26 1.52
N VAL A 52 -4.04 -3.34 1.60
CA VAL A 52 -2.61 -3.28 1.96
C VAL A 52 -1.82 -2.36 1.04
N LYS A 53 -2.08 -2.44 -0.26
CA LYS A 53 -1.39 -1.61 -1.26
C LYS A 53 -1.62 -0.12 -1.04
N LEU A 54 -2.88 0.27 -0.77
CA LEU A 54 -3.23 1.65 -0.51
C LEU A 54 -2.68 2.12 0.83
N ALA A 55 -2.73 1.27 1.87
CA ALA A 55 -2.10 1.55 3.16
C ALA A 55 -0.59 1.84 3.04
N LEU A 56 0.15 1.03 2.28
CA LEU A 56 1.59 1.25 2.04
C LEU A 56 1.85 2.57 1.31
N LEU A 57 1.05 2.87 0.29
CA LEU A 57 1.15 4.13 -0.43
C LEU A 57 0.95 5.30 0.52
N MET A 58 -0.17 5.32 1.26
CA MET A 58 -0.50 6.37 2.22
C MET A 58 0.62 6.56 3.26
N HIS A 59 1.25 5.47 3.71
CA HIS A 59 2.36 5.55 4.65
C HIS A 59 3.63 6.18 4.05
N TRP A 60 3.99 5.84 2.81
CA TRP A 60 5.21 6.35 2.16
C TRP A 60 5.06 7.72 1.52
N THR A 61 3.85 8.10 1.09
CA THR A 61 3.58 9.41 0.47
C THR A 61 2.95 10.40 1.44
N GLY A 62 2.38 9.91 2.55
CA GLY A 62 1.60 10.75 3.48
C GLY A 62 0.21 11.15 2.94
N LEU A 63 -0.20 10.61 1.78
CA LEU A 63 -1.48 10.92 1.15
C LEU A 63 -2.67 10.30 1.89
N GLU A 64 -3.84 10.90 1.72
CA GLU A 64 -5.09 10.33 2.18
C GLU A 64 -5.59 9.22 1.26
N LYS A 65 -6.61 8.47 1.71
CA LYS A 65 -7.19 7.34 0.96
C LYS A 65 -7.60 7.73 -0.46
N ASP A 66 -8.28 8.86 -0.61
CA ASP A 66 -8.83 9.30 -1.91
C ASP A 66 -7.71 9.69 -2.88
N GLU A 67 -6.74 10.49 -2.42
CA GLU A 67 -5.58 10.88 -3.21
C GLU A 67 -4.70 9.68 -3.57
N GLY A 68 -4.50 8.78 -2.61
CA GLY A 68 -3.74 7.56 -2.84
C GLY A 68 -4.41 6.61 -3.85
N ASP A 69 -5.74 6.51 -3.82
CA ASP A 69 -6.51 5.71 -4.77
C ASP A 69 -6.43 6.30 -6.19
N ARG A 70 -6.53 7.63 -6.32
CA ARG A 70 -6.32 8.33 -7.60
C ARG A 70 -4.92 8.08 -8.15
N LEU A 71 -3.89 8.28 -7.33
CA LEU A 71 -2.50 8.07 -7.74
C LEU A 71 -2.25 6.60 -8.15
N LEU A 72 -2.80 5.64 -7.40
CA LEU A 72 -2.72 4.23 -7.80
C LEU A 72 -3.44 3.97 -9.12
N SER A 73 -4.62 4.56 -9.32
CA SER A 73 -5.41 4.41 -10.54
C SER A 73 -4.68 4.96 -11.77
N GLU A 74 -4.08 6.15 -11.65
CA GLU A 74 -3.23 6.75 -12.69
C GLU A 74 -2.05 5.85 -13.08
N HIS A 75 -1.47 5.17 -12.10
CA HIS A 75 -0.35 4.26 -12.29
C HIS A 75 -0.76 2.79 -12.45
N GLN A 76 -2.00 2.49 -12.88
CA GLN A 76 -2.52 1.13 -13.14
C GLN A 76 -2.33 0.16 -11.95
N SER A 77 -2.61 0.64 -10.74
CA SER A 77 -2.43 -0.10 -9.48
C SER A 77 -0.97 -0.54 -9.21
N ASN A 78 0.01 0.18 -9.78
CA ASN A 78 1.42 -0.06 -9.55
C ASN A 78 1.96 0.80 -8.41
N LEU A 79 2.07 0.19 -7.22
CA LEU A 79 2.57 0.84 -6.01
C LEU A 79 3.94 1.49 -6.20
N ARG A 80 4.87 0.79 -6.85
CA ARG A 80 6.24 1.30 -7.03
C ARG A 80 6.27 2.51 -7.95
N ALA A 81 5.52 2.46 -9.05
CA ALA A 81 5.44 3.59 -9.98
C ALA A 81 4.77 4.82 -9.32
N ALA A 82 3.67 4.62 -8.58
CA ALA A 82 2.99 5.68 -7.84
C ALA A 82 3.91 6.36 -6.82
N VAL A 83 4.62 5.56 -6.00
CA VAL A 83 5.55 6.09 -4.98
C VAL A 83 6.71 6.85 -5.64
N ILE A 84 7.30 6.31 -6.71
CA ILE A 84 8.41 6.98 -7.44
C ILE A 84 7.92 8.29 -8.08
N SER A 85 6.73 8.27 -8.69
CA SER A 85 6.12 9.45 -9.30
C SER A 85 5.92 10.57 -8.28
N TYR A 86 5.46 10.21 -7.07
CA TYR A 86 5.27 11.16 -5.97
C TYR A 86 6.58 11.65 -5.34
N GLN A 87 7.53 10.75 -5.08
CA GLN A 87 8.82 11.07 -4.44
C GLN A 87 9.82 11.77 -5.37
N ASN A 88 9.60 11.73 -6.69
CA ASN A 88 10.47 12.39 -7.64
C ASN A 88 9.83 13.70 -8.14
N PRO A 89 9.99 14.84 -7.43
CA PRO A 89 9.55 16.13 -7.91
C PRO A 89 10.36 16.64 -9.12
N LYS A 90 11.28 15.84 -9.68
CA LYS A 90 11.96 16.16 -10.93
C LYS A 90 11.10 15.77 -12.13
N LYS A 91 10.23 16.69 -12.53
CA LYS A 91 10.03 16.97 -13.95
C LYS A 91 10.40 18.44 -14.20
N PRO A 92 11.35 18.70 -15.11
CA PRO A 92 11.72 20.07 -15.50
C PRO A 92 10.55 20.81 -16.15
#